data_AF-A0A972CN32-F1
#
_entry.id   AF-A0A972CN32-F1
#
_cell.length_a   1.000
_cell.length_b   1.000
_cell.length_c   1.000
_cell.angle_alpha   90.00
_cell.angle_beta   90.00
_cell.angle_gamma   90.00
#
_symmetry.space_group_name_H-M   'P 1'
#
loop_
_entity.id
_entity.type
_entity.pdbx_description
1 polymer ?
#
loop_
_entity_poly.entity_id
_entity_poly.type
_entity_poly.pdbx_seq_one_letter_code
_entity_poly.pdbx_strand_id
1 'polypeptide(L)'
;MDRINVYAVKLGNKIAEPVFCRLLGFVSKAKKERILKFVRREDAEMVLLSELLIRHLIVTILGIQNHKISFGFNEYGKPFFYQ
;
A
#
# COMPACT_ATOMS: atom_id res chain seq x y z
N MET A 1 -2.55 24.74 -14.58
CA MET A 1 -3.62 23.72 -14.50
C MET A 1 -3.04 22.52 -13.80
N ASP A 2 -3.46 22.28 -12.56
CA ASP A 2 -3.00 21.11 -11.81
C ASP A 2 -3.57 19.85 -12.46
N ARG A 3 -2.69 18.92 -12.84
CA ARG A 3 -3.10 17.63 -13.43
C ARG A 3 -3.41 16.65 -12.31
N ILE A 4 -4.66 16.17 -12.28
CA ILE A 4 -5.08 15.08 -11.39
C ILE A 4 -4.97 13.77 -12.16
N ASN A 5 -4.20 12.83 -11.61
CA ASN A 5 -4.09 11.47 -12.14
C ASN A 5 -4.85 10.50 -11.23
N VAL A 6 -5.66 9.63 -11.83
CA VAL A 6 -6.39 8.57 -11.12
C VAL A 6 -5.77 7.23 -11.49
N TYR A 7 -5.39 6.44 -10.49
CA TYR A 7 -4.80 5.12 -10.66
C TYR A 7 -5.66 4.07 -9.98
N ALA A 8 -5.79 2.91 -10.61
CA ALA A 8 -6.51 1.77 -10.06
C ALA A 8 -5.76 0.47 -10.38
N VAL A 9 -5.90 -0.51 -9.49
CA VAL A 9 -5.46 -1.88 -9.71
C VAL A 9 -6.69 -2.77 -9.77
N LYS A 10 -6.79 -3.57 -10.84
CA LYS A 10 -7.81 -4.59 -10.94
C LYS A 10 -7.46 -5.73 -9.99
N LEU A 11 -8.34 -5.99 -9.02
CA LEU A 11 -8.27 -7.21 -8.22
C LEU A 11 -8.61 -8.39 -9.14
N GLY A 12 -7.59 -9.17 -9.48
CA GLY A 12 -7.74 -10.40 -10.27
C GLY A 12 -8.11 -11.59 -9.37
N ASN A 13 -7.73 -12.79 -9.82
CA ASN A 13 -7.76 -13.98 -8.97
C ASN A 13 -6.91 -13.78 -7.71
N LYS A 14 -7.18 -14.58 -6.66
CA LYS A 14 -6.43 -14.57 -5.40
C LYS A 14 -4.93 -14.53 -5.63
N ILE A 15 -4.25 -13.67 -4.89
CA ILE A 15 -2.79 -13.58 -4.92
C ILE A 15 -2.23 -14.87 -4.33
N ALA A 16 -1.44 -15.59 -5.12
CA ALA A 16 -0.76 -16.80 -4.66
C ALA A 16 0.06 -16.52 -3.39
N GLU A 17 -0.01 -17.42 -2.40
CA GLU A 17 0.57 -17.19 -1.07
C GLU A 17 2.06 -16.77 -1.09
N PRO A 18 2.95 -17.37 -1.91
CA PRO A 18 4.34 -16.94 -1.98
C PRO A 18 4.49 -15.49 -2.47
N VAL A 19 3.63 -15.07 -3.41
CA VAL A 19 3.62 -13.70 -3.93
C VAL A 19 3.10 -12.75 -2.87
N PHE A 20 2.02 -13.10 -2.17
CA PHE A 20 1.49 -12.29 -1.08
C PHE A 20 2.52 -12.07 0.04
N CYS A 21 3.19 -13.13 0.48
CA CYS A 21 4.26 -13.06 1.47
C CYS A 21 5.41 -12.14 1.04
N ARG A 22 5.82 -12.22 -0.24
CA ARG A 22 6.82 -11.31 -0.80
C ARG A 22 6.33 -9.86 -0.82
N LEU A 23 5.08 -9.64 -1.21
CA LEU A 23 4.48 -8.33 -1.29
C LEU A 23 4.35 -7.64 0.08
N LEU A 24 4.07 -8.40 1.14
CA LEU A 24 4.11 -7.89 2.52
C LEU A 24 5.48 -7.34 2.93
N GLY A 25 6.56 -7.71 2.25
CA GLY A 25 7.91 -7.18 2.50
C GLY A 25 8.10 -5.72 2.06
N PHE A 26 7.19 -5.17 1.26
CA PHE A 26 7.29 -3.79 0.77
C PHE A 26 6.50 -2.77 1.61
N VAL A 27 5.76 -3.21 2.63
CA VAL A 27 4.99 -2.32 3.51
C VAL A 27 5.66 -2.19 4.88
N SER A 28 5.27 -1.18 5.66
CA SER A 28 5.80 -1.04 7.03
C SER A 28 5.38 -2.22 7.91
N LYS A 29 6.16 -2.51 8.96
CA LYS A 29 5.85 -3.58 9.92
C LYS A 29 4.44 -3.46 10.50
N ALA A 30 4.06 -2.25 10.95
CA ALA A 30 2.73 -1.99 11.49
C ALA A 30 1.61 -2.25 10.45
N LYS A 31 1.83 -1.89 9.18
CA LYS A 31 0.86 -2.16 8.11
C LYS A 31 0.77 -3.66 7.81
N LYS A 32 1.90 -4.37 7.74
CA LYS A 32 1.96 -5.83 7.57
C LYS A 32 1.17 -6.54 8.66
N GLU A 33 1.39 -6.17 9.93
CA GLU A 33 0.65 -6.74 11.06
C GLU A 33 -0.86 -6.48 10.98
N ARG A 34 -1.27 -5.28 10.57
CA ARG A 34 -2.69 -4.96 10.33
C ARG A 34 -3.28 -5.80 9.20
N ILE A 35 -2.56 -5.97 8.09
CA ILE A 35 -3.01 -6.77 6.93
C ILE A 35 -3.21 -8.24 7.34
N LEU A 36 -2.30 -8.79 8.14
CA LEU A 36 -2.37 -10.18 8.60
C LEU A 36 -3.52 -10.46 9.59
N LYS A 37 -4.14 -9.42 10.17
CA LYS A 37 -5.28 -9.55 11.10
C LYS A 37 -6.65 -9.60 10.40
N PHE A 38 -6.72 -9.36 9.09
CA PHE A 38 -7.99 -9.46 8.37
C PHE A 38 -8.48 -10.90 8.35
N VAL A 39 -9.75 -11.11 8.71
CA VAL A 39 -10.40 -12.43 8.69
C VAL A 39 -10.54 -12.94 7.26
N ARG A 40 -10.90 -12.05 6.34
CA ARG A 40 -11.09 -12.38 4.93
C ARG A 40 -9.82 -12.08 4.15
N ARG A 41 -9.35 -13.07 3.39
CA ARG A 41 -8.17 -12.93 2.54
C ARG A 41 -8.34 -11.84 1.47
N GLU A 42 -9.53 -11.68 0.92
CA GLU A 42 -9.81 -10.64 -0.08
C GLU A 42 -9.57 -9.22 0.47
N ASP A 43 -9.96 -8.96 1.73
CA ASP A 43 -9.76 -7.65 2.37
C ASP A 43 -8.26 -7.40 2.61
N ALA A 44 -7.53 -8.43 3.02
CA ALA A 44 -6.08 -8.36 3.20
C ALA A 44 -5.37 -8.03 1.88
N GLU A 45 -5.76 -8.68 0.78
CA GLU A 45 -5.21 -8.46 -0.56
C GLU A 45 -5.54 -7.06 -1.09
N MET A 46 -6.79 -6.61 -0.92
CA MET A 46 -7.22 -5.28 -1.34
C MET A 46 -6.42 -4.18 -0.62
N VAL A 47 -6.25 -4.28 0.69
CA VAL A 47 -5.50 -3.30 1.47
C VAL A 47 -4.01 -3.34 1.11
N LEU A 48 -3.44 -4.53 0.92
CA LEU A 48 -2.05 -4.67 0.48
C LEU A 48 -1.81 -4.01 -0.87
N LEU A 49 -2.63 -4.32 -1.88
CA LEU A 49 -2.49 -3.75 -3.21
C LEU A 49 -2.70 -2.23 -3.22
N SER A 50 -3.65 -1.73 -2.43
CA SER A 50 -3.89 -0.29 -2.30
C SER A 50 -2.66 0.43 -1.73
N GLU A 51 -2.05 -0.12 -0.67
CA GLU A 51 -0.83 0.43 -0.06
C GLU A 51 0.35 0.37 -1.05
N LEU A 52 0.51 -0.74 -1.78
CA LEU A 52 1.59 -0.91 -2.74
C LEU A 52 1.46 0.01 -3.94
N LEU A 53 0.24 0.27 -4.41
CA LEU A 53 -0.01 1.22 -5.49
C LEU A 53 0.47 2.62 -5.08
N ILE A 54 0.14 3.07 -3.87
CA ILE A 54 0.58 4.37 -3.36
C ILE A 54 2.12 4.40 -3.26
N ARG A 55 2.73 3.37 -2.69
CA ARG A 55 4.20 3.27 -2.56
C ARG A 55 4.89 3.26 -3.92
N HIS A 56 4.35 2.52 -4.88
CA HIS A 56 4.88 2.49 -6.25
C HIS A 56 4.83 3.87 -6.90
N LEU A 57 3.72 4.61 -6.75
CA LEU A 57 3.60 5.97 -7.27
C LEU A 57 4.60 6.93 -6.60
N ILE A 58 4.79 6.85 -5.28
CA ILE A 58 5.78 7.67 -4.57
C ILE A 58 7.20 7.36 -5.07
N VAL A 59 7.56 6.08 -5.22
CA VAL A 59 8.87 5.68 -5.75
C VAL A 59 9.07 6.20 -7.17
N THR A 60 8.09 6.00 -8.05
CA THR A 60 8.21 6.31 -9.47
C THR A 60 8.15 7.81 -9.76
N ILE A 61 7.32 8.57 -9.03
CA ILE A 61 7.10 10.00 -9.28
C ILE A 61 8.07 10.86 -8.47
N LEU A 62 8.39 10.49 -7.23
CA LEU A 62 9.23 11.30 -6.33
C LEU A 62 10.66 10.77 -6.17
N GLY A 63 10.98 9.58 -6.70
CA GLY A 63 12.31 8.97 -6.57
C GLY A 63 12.66 8.50 -5.15
N ILE A 64 11.68 8.48 -4.24
CA ILE A 64 11.90 8.14 -2.83
C ILE A 64 11.96 6.61 -2.71
N GLN A 65 13.03 6.11 -2.08
CA GLN A 65 13.20 4.67 -1.87
C GLN A 65 12.11 4.11 -0.95
N ASN A 66 11.55 2.94 -1.29
CA ASN A 66 10.39 2.38 -0.58
C ASN A 66 10.57 2.26 0.94
N HIS A 67 11.78 1.91 1.41
CA HIS A 67 12.07 1.77 2.84
C HIS A 67 12.09 3.10 3.60
N LYS A 68 12.18 4.24 2.89
CA LYS A 68 12.10 5.59 3.48
C LYS A 68 10.66 6.12 3.56
N ILE A 69 9.70 5.44 2.95
CA ILE A 69 8.30 5.88 2.91
C ILE A 69 7.64 5.65 4.27
N SER A 70 7.28 6.74 4.93
CA SER A 70 6.50 6.77 6.17
C SER A 70 5.20 7.55 5.96
N PHE A 71 4.09 6.99 6.46
CA PHE A 71 2.78 7.63 6.40
C PHE A 71 2.38 8.13 7.78
N GLY A 72 1.96 9.39 7.85
CA GLY A 72 1.25 9.95 8.99
C GLY A 72 -0.24 9.70 8.89
N PHE A 73 -0.94 9.84 10.00
CA PHE A 73 -2.40 9.82 10.06
C PHE A 73 -2.86 11.02 10.85
N ASN A 74 -3.86 11.74 10.35
CA ASN A 74 -4.46 12.83 11.12
C ASN A 74 -5.38 12.26 12.21
N GLU A 75 -5.99 13.15 13.01
CA GLU A 75 -6.89 12.78 14.11
C GLU A 75 -8.11 11.93 13.67
N TYR A 76 -8.48 12.03 12.40
CA TYR A 76 -9.58 11.27 11.78
C TYR A 76 -9.10 9.98 11.09
N GLY A 77 -7.82 9.64 11.19
CA GLY A 77 -7.23 8.45 10.57
C GLY A 77 -7.00 8.56 9.06
N LYS A 78 -7.08 9.77 8.49
CA LYS A 78 -6.75 9.98 7.07
C LYS A 78 -5.23 9.94 6.88
N PRO A 79 -4.71 9.05 6.01
CA PRO A 79 -3.28 8.97 5.76
C PRO A 79 -2.77 10.19 4.99
N PHE A 80 -1.54 10.58 5.28
CA PHE A 80 -0.79 11.56 4.50
C PHE A 80 0.69 11.19 4.43
N PHE A 81 1.36 11.63 3.37
CA PHE A 81 2.78 11.38 3.16
C PHE A 81 3.58 12.60 3.61
N TYR A 82 4.59 12.38 4.44
CA TYR A 82 5.57 13.42 4.80
C TYR A 82 6.63 13.48 3.70
N GLN A 83 6.87 14.69 3.15
CA GLN A 83 7.95 14.94 2.20
C GLN A 83 9.17 15.51 2.93
#